data_AF-A0A167S8H9-F1
#
_entry.id   AF-A0A167S8H9-F1
#
_cell.length_a   1.000
_cell.length_b   1.000
_cell.length_c   1.000
_cell.angle_alpha   90.00
_cell.angle_beta   90.00
_cell.angle_gamma   90.00
#
_symmetry.space_group_name_H-M   'P 1'
#
loop_
_entity.id
_entity.type
_entity.pdbx_description
1 polymer ?
#
loop_
_entity_poly.entity_id
_entity_poly.type
_entity_poly.pdbx_seq_one_letter_code
_entity_poly.pdbx_strand_id
1 'polypeptide(L)'
;MIDTSRNRLPELMSLDGATRDKEDVRAAAARGEFEELQKLALFNRTSIVSERYCTVGDGVDSLEGHLHSLWHIYYQLGRHISHETPEHDSLALDIIRIQGLGTLTRPVQGVYGIDVARTVEGTLWGDVPFLVTDMAGFWSMSCASLSGTHRLNLASFLAKLASTRISKDGMCQIALILFRATFEEERELGTTDEPDHEDAQRNIKSLDIAHLLPSACAWIKEAGHNLIQLSEVSWDDGPRTTSQGGSMFVESELGKRSPKGFAPWRWMYWLKRLHEIRDEAKEAKEKQLEEYAADAIDLMVSNVRERNSEILKVYNAAGDLQKDEHLSCLGDQ
;
A
#
# COMPACT_ATOMS: atom_id res chain seq x y z
N MET A 1 15.35 0.24 56.41
CA MET A 1 16.16 -0.10 55.22
C MET A 1 15.21 -0.65 54.19
N ILE A 2 14.79 0.18 53.25
CA ILE A 2 13.89 -0.18 52.15
C ILE A 2 14.79 -0.30 50.94
N ASP A 3 14.90 -1.51 50.40
CA ASP A 3 15.72 -1.82 49.24
C ASP A 3 14.94 -1.46 47.97
N THR A 4 15.55 -0.60 47.17
CA THR A 4 14.99 0.03 45.98
C THR A 4 15.16 -0.88 44.77
N SER A 5 14.06 -1.50 44.34
CA SER A 5 13.93 -1.99 42.97
C SER A 5 13.55 -0.82 42.04
N ARG A 6 14.46 -0.43 41.17
CA ARG A 6 14.20 0.21 39.85
C ARG A 6 15.52 0.62 39.21
N ASN A 7 15.93 -0.12 38.19
CA ASN A 7 16.57 0.38 36.98
C ASN A 7 16.94 -0.82 36.09
N ARG A 8 16.00 -1.26 35.26
CA ARG A 8 16.34 -1.88 33.98
C ARG A 8 16.20 -0.79 32.93
N LEU A 9 17.34 -0.28 32.48
CA LEU A 9 17.45 0.53 31.26
C LEU A 9 16.95 -0.31 30.08
N PRO A 10 16.16 0.23 29.14
CA PRO A 10 15.93 -0.44 27.86
C PRO A 10 17.18 -0.19 27.00
N GLU A 11 17.96 -1.26 26.80
CA GLU A 11 19.09 -1.31 25.87
C GLU A 11 18.72 -0.70 24.51
N LEU A 12 19.66 0.02 23.90
CA LEU A 12 19.64 0.27 22.45
C LEU A 12 19.28 -1.05 21.75
N MET A 13 18.33 -1.03 20.82
CA MET A 13 18.06 -2.20 19.98
C MET A 13 19.33 -2.53 19.20
N SER A 14 20.10 -3.51 19.68
CA SER A 14 21.18 -4.12 18.91
C SER A 14 20.59 -4.78 17.65
N LEU A 15 21.41 -5.02 16.63
CA LEU A 15 20.99 -5.70 15.39
C LEU A 15 20.32 -7.06 15.70
N ASP A 16 20.85 -7.78 16.70
CA ASP A 16 20.30 -9.04 17.21
C ASP A 16 18.94 -8.83 17.91
N GLY A 17 18.79 -7.74 18.66
CA GLY A 17 17.52 -7.37 19.31
C GLY A 17 16.42 -7.01 18.30
N ALA A 18 16.77 -6.30 17.22
CA ALA A 18 15.84 -5.96 16.15
C ALA A 18 15.39 -7.19 15.34
N THR A 19 16.30 -8.15 15.12
CA THR A 19 15.99 -9.41 14.45
C THR A 19 15.04 -10.25 15.30
N ARG A 20 15.34 -10.39 16.60
CA ARG A 20 14.48 -11.13 17.54
C ARG A 20 13.09 -10.52 17.66
N ASP A 21 12.98 -9.19 17.74
CA ASP A 21 11.69 -8.49 17.79
C ASP A 21 10.82 -8.81 16.56
N LYS A 22 11.40 -8.80 15.35
CA LYS A 22 10.67 -9.16 14.12
C LYS A 22 10.19 -10.61 14.13
N GLU A 23 11.00 -11.54 14.65
CA GLU A 23 10.63 -12.95 14.79
C GLU A 23 9.52 -13.15 15.82
N ASP A 24 9.58 -12.47 16.97
CA ASP A 24 8.57 -12.52 18.03
C ASP A 24 7.22 -12.02 17.50
N VAL A 25 7.21 -10.90 16.77
CA VAL A 25 6.00 -10.34 16.15
C VAL A 25 5.41 -11.30 15.11
N ARG A 26 6.25 -11.92 14.26
CA ARG A 26 5.80 -12.93 13.29
C ARG A 26 5.18 -14.14 13.98
N ALA A 27 5.83 -14.64 15.04
CA ALA A 27 5.35 -15.79 15.78
C ALA A 27 4.01 -15.48 16.48
N ALA A 28 3.85 -14.29 17.05
CA ALA A 28 2.60 -13.84 17.66
C ALA A 28 1.47 -13.71 16.62
N ALA A 29 1.76 -13.13 15.44
CA ALA A 29 0.79 -13.03 14.36
C ALA A 29 0.34 -14.41 13.86
N ALA A 30 1.28 -15.35 13.69
CA ALA A 30 0.97 -16.72 13.32
C ALA A 30 0.13 -17.48 14.37
N ARG A 31 0.21 -17.08 15.65
CA ARG A 31 -0.64 -17.62 16.74
C ARG A 31 -2.01 -16.93 16.84
N GLY A 32 -2.28 -15.90 16.04
CA GLY A 32 -3.53 -15.14 16.09
C GLY A 32 -3.61 -14.14 17.24
N GLU A 33 -2.48 -13.71 17.81
CA GLU A 33 -2.41 -12.75 18.93
C GLU A 33 -2.60 -11.29 18.46
N PHE A 34 -3.57 -11.06 17.57
CA PHE A 34 -3.73 -9.80 16.84
C PHE A 34 -4.07 -8.62 17.75
N GLU A 35 -4.96 -8.81 18.72
CA GLU A 35 -5.35 -7.75 19.65
C GLU A 35 -4.16 -7.28 20.49
N GLU A 36 -3.33 -8.22 20.97
CA GLU A 36 -2.15 -7.89 21.77
C GLU A 36 -1.07 -7.21 20.93
N LEU A 37 -0.88 -7.64 19.68
CA LEU A 37 0.00 -6.96 18.74
C LEU A 37 -0.47 -5.54 18.40
N GLN A 38 -1.77 -5.34 18.19
CA GLN A 38 -2.33 -4.02 17.92
C GLN A 38 -2.15 -3.09 19.13
N LYS A 39 -2.43 -3.58 20.35
CA LYS A 39 -2.16 -2.83 21.59
C LYS A 39 -0.66 -2.51 21.75
N LEU A 40 0.22 -3.46 21.42
CA LEU A 40 1.67 -3.28 21.46
C LEU A 40 2.11 -2.17 20.50
N ALA A 41 1.59 -2.13 19.27
CA ALA A 41 1.88 -1.06 18.31
C ALA A 41 1.35 0.30 18.80
N LEU A 42 0.05 0.39 19.07
CA LEU A 42 -0.63 1.65 19.33
C LEU A 42 -0.19 2.27 20.67
N PHE A 43 -0.18 1.49 21.74
CA PHE A 43 0.05 2.04 23.08
C PHE A 43 1.50 1.93 23.51
N ASN A 44 2.20 0.85 23.19
CA ASN A 44 3.54 0.63 23.73
C ASN A 44 4.61 1.26 22.83
N ARG A 45 4.71 0.85 21.56
CA ARG A 45 5.76 1.34 20.63
C ARG A 45 5.65 2.83 20.37
N THR A 46 4.44 3.34 20.12
CA THR A 46 4.21 4.78 19.93
C THR A 46 4.53 5.61 21.19
N SER A 47 4.16 5.12 22.37
CA SER A 47 4.49 5.82 23.63
C SER A 47 5.98 5.78 23.93
N ILE A 48 6.67 4.66 23.69
CA ILE A 48 8.13 4.53 23.91
C ILE A 48 8.87 5.56 23.05
N VAL A 49 8.55 5.69 21.77
CA VAL A 49 9.21 6.67 20.90
C VAL A 49 9.02 8.09 21.43
N SER A 50 7.79 8.42 21.83
CA SER A 50 7.45 9.74 22.37
C SER A 50 8.16 10.02 23.70
N GLU A 51 8.15 9.07 24.63
CA GLU A 51 8.78 9.18 25.95
C GLU A 51 10.30 9.28 25.85
N ARG A 52 10.94 8.45 25.00
CA ARG A 52 12.39 8.48 24.82
C ARG A 52 12.85 9.82 24.25
N TYR A 53 12.14 10.36 23.26
CA TYR A 53 12.48 11.66 22.71
C TYR A 53 12.24 12.81 23.72
N CYS A 54 11.04 12.89 24.30
CA CYS A 54 10.62 14.04 25.12
C CYS A 54 11.19 14.01 26.55
N THR A 55 11.26 12.84 27.17
CA THR A 55 11.62 12.69 28.59
C THR A 55 13.06 12.25 28.79
N VAL A 56 13.51 11.23 28.04
CA VAL A 56 14.89 10.72 28.17
C VAL A 56 15.89 11.64 27.47
N GLY A 57 15.47 12.29 26.38
CA GLY A 57 16.33 13.20 25.62
C GLY A 57 17.09 12.51 24.49
N ASP A 58 16.65 11.32 24.08
CA ASP A 58 17.27 10.56 23.01
C ASP A 58 17.28 11.32 21.67
N GLY A 59 18.30 11.07 20.85
CA GLY A 59 18.37 11.57 19.49
C GLY A 59 17.47 10.76 18.55
N VAL A 60 16.96 11.38 17.49
CA VAL A 60 16.03 10.73 16.54
C VAL A 60 16.62 9.45 15.93
N ASP A 61 17.92 9.44 15.63
CA ASP A 61 18.64 8.27 15.08
C ASP A 61 18.50 7.02 15.96
N SER A 62 18.43 7.19 17.29
CA SER A 62 18.26 6.07 18.22
C SER A 62 16.84 5.51 18.27
N LEU A 63 15.87 6.21 17.69
CA LEU A 63 14.44 5.83 17.65
C LEU A 63 14.07 5.08 16.37
N GLU A 64 14.93 5.10 15.34
CA GLU A 64 14.68 4.50 14.04
C GLU A 64 14.29 3.01 14.14
N GLY A 65 15.00 2.23 14.95
CA GLY A 65 14.68 0.83 15.17
C GLY A 65 13.28 0.59 15.75
N HIS A 66 12.79 1.51 16.59
CA HIS A 66 11.43 1.43 17.13
C HIS A 66 10.36 1.76 16.08
N LEU A 67 10.66 2.67 15.15
CA LEU A 67 9.75 3.03 14.05
C LEU A 67 9.60 1.87 13.06
N HIS A 68 10.70 1.25 12.65
CA HIS A 68 10.66 0.07 11.79
C HIS A 68 9.96 -1.11 12.47
N SER A 69 10.15 -1.30 13.78
CA SER A 69 9.42 -2.30 14.57
C SER A 69 7.91 -2.03 14.55
N LEU A 70 7.50 -0.77 14.75
CA LEU A 70 6.10 -0.34 14.69
C LEU A 70 5.47 -0.67 13.32
N TRP A 71 6.12 -0.28 12.22
CA TRP A 71 5.62 -0.55 10.87
C TRP A 71 5.63 -2.05 10.54
N HIS A 72 6.58 -2.81 11.07
CA HIS A 72 6.57 -4.26 10.93
C HIS A 72 5.36 -4.91 11.60
N ILE A 73 4.93 -4.43 12.78
CA ILE A 73 3.73 -4.93 13.44
C ILE A 73 2.49 -4.68 12.58
N TYR A 74 2.30 -3.47 12.05
CA TYR A 74 1.17 -3.17 11.16
C TYR A 74 1.21 -3.97 9.85
N TYR A 75 2.39 -4.23 9.30
CA TYR A 75 2.54 -5.14 8.16
C TYR A 75 2.06 -6.56 8.50
N GLN A 76 2.45 -7.10 9.67
CA GLN A 76 2.01 -8.43 10.09
C GLN A 76 0.50 -8.48 10.35
N LEU A 77 -0.06 -7.46 10.99
CA LEU A 77 -1.50 -7.37 11.22
C LEU A 77 -2.26 -7.27 9.89
N GLY A 78 -1.82 -6.39 8.98
CA GLY A 78 -2.47 -6.15 7.70
C GLY A 78 -2.48 -7.36 6.76
N ARG A 79 -1.51 -8.28 6.86
CA ARG A 79 -1.53 -9.52 6.06
C ARG A 79 -2.36 -10.65 6.69
N HIS A 80 -2.48 -10.70 8.02
CA HIS A 80 -3.14 -11.83 8.72
C HIS A 80 -4.60 -11.57 9.08
N ILE A 81 -4.98 -10.33 9.40
CA ILE A 81 -6.38 -9.98 9.65
C ILE A 81 -7.11 -9.96 8.29
N SER A 82 -8.30 -10.56 8.23
CA SER A 82 -9.11 -10.55 7.00
C SER A 82 -9.55 -9.13 6.64
N HIS A 83 -9.37 -8.75 5.38
CA HIS A 83 -9.74 -7.42 4.88
C HIS A 83 -11.24 -7.10 4.97
N GLU A 84 -12.09 -8.11 5.15
CA GLU A 84 -13.55 -7.98 5.26
C GLU A 84 -14.01 -7.58 6.67
N THR A 85 -13.12 -7.60 7.66
CA THR A 85 -13.51 -7.38 9.06
C THR A 85 -13.27 -5.93 9.52
N PRO A 86 -14.08 -5.40 10.45
CA PRO A 86 -13.88 -4.06 11.00
C PRO A 86 -12.53 -3.88 11.71
N GLU A 87 -11.97 -4.95 12.25
CA GLU A 87 -10.64 -4.94 12.89
C GLU A 87 -9.56 -4.53 11.89
N HIS A 88 -9.71 -4.91 10.62
CA HIS A 88 -8.78 -4.52 9.57
C HIS A 88 -8.85 -3.01 9.26
N ASP A 89 -10.04 -2.41 9.30
CA ASP A 89 -10.20 -0.95 9.15
C ASP A 89 -9.61 -0.19 10.34
N SER A 90 -9.68 -0.80 11.53
CA SER A 90 -9.10 -0.21 12.74
C SER A 90 -7.58 -0.02 12.64
N LEU A 91 -6.89 -0.88 11.87
CA LEU A 91 -5.44 -0.73 11.63
C LEU A 91 -5.12 0.57 10.91
N ALA A 92 -5.90 0.93 9.88
CA ALA A 92 -5.70 2.18 9.15
C ALA A 92 -6.01 3.39 10.05
N LEU A 93 -7.10 3.30 10.83
CA LEU A 93 -7.48 4.34 11.78
C LEU A 93 -6.40 4.57 12.85
N ASP A 94 -5.73 3.52 13.32
CA ASP A 94 -4.67 3.65 14.31
C ASP A 94 -3.46 4.42 13.77
N ILE A 95 -3.05 4.16 12.53
CA ILE A 95 -1.94 4.90 11.91
C ILE A 95 -2.34 6.37 11.67
N ILE A 96 -3.59 6.64 11.30
CA ILE A 96 -4.11 8.01 11.20
C ILE A 96 -4.12 8.70 12.58
N ARG A 97 -4.46 7.98 13.65
CA ARG A 97 -4.40 8.51 15.03
C ARG A 97 -2.95 8.80 15.45
N ILE A 98 -2.01 7.93 15.08
CA ILE A 98 -0.58 8.17 15.27
C ILE A 98 -0.17 9.47 14.56
N GLN A 99 -0.57 9.65 13.30
CA GLN A 99 -0.31 10.90 12.58
C GLN A 99 -0.96 12.11 13.28
N GLY A 100 -2.17 11.94 13.78
CA GLY A 100 -2.95 12.93 14.51
C GLY A 100 -2.34 13.37 15.86
N LEU A 101 -1.32 12.68 16.37
CA LEU A 101 -0.52 13.18 17.50
C LEU A 101 0.23 14.47 17.15
N GLY A 102 0.44 14.73 15.86
CA GLY A 102 1.13 15.91 15.36
C GLY A 102 2.63 15.85 15.58
N THR A 103 3.35 16.85 15.06
CA THR A 103 4.81 16.89 15.13
C THR A 103 5.33 16.78 16.56
N LEU A 104 6.14 15.75 16.82
CA LEU A 104 6.76 15.52 18.11
C LEU A 104 7.83 16.57 18.40
N THR A 105 7.70 17.24 19.54
CA THR A 105 8.59 18.33 19.95
C THR A 105 8.99 18.22 21.42
N ARG A 106 10.12 18.83 21.78
CA ARG A 106 10.57 18.94 23.18
C ARG A 106 11.20 20.31 23.45
N PRO A 107 11.16 20.79 24.70
CA PRO A 107 11.86 22.02 25.06
C PRO A 107 13.38 21.82 25.01
N VAL A 108 14.10 22.80 24.46
CA VAL A 108 15.57 22.84 24.51
C VAL A 108 16.01 23.37 25.88
N GLN A 109 17.12 22.86 26.43
CA GLN A 109 17.77 23.48 27.58
C GLN A 109 18.39 24.83 27.15
N GLY A 110 17.63 25.93 27.32
CA GLY A 110 18.04 27.27 26.88
C GLY A 110 16.90 28.28 26.92
N VAL A 111 17.17 29.52 26.50
CA VAL A 111 16.30 30.67 26.81
C VAL A 111 14.95 30.60 26.10
N TYR A 112 14.85 30.17 24.83
CA TYR A 112 13.56 29.92 24.13
C TYR A 112 13.76 29.05 22.88
N GLY A 113 13.81 27.72 23.01
CA GLY A 113 13.95 26.82 21.87
C GLY A 113 13.03 25.61 21.97
N ILE A 114 12.41 25.24 20.84
CA ILE A 114 11.70 23.97 20.68
C ILE A 114 12.53 23.13 19.71
N ASP A 115 12.95 21.95 20.19
CA ASP A 115 13.55 20.94 19.34
C ASP A 115 12.43 20.10 18.72
N VAL A 116 12.58 19.79 17.44
CA VAL A 116 11.59 19.05 16.65
C VAL A 116 12.23 17.75 16.20
N ALA A 117 11.55 16.65 16.46
CA ALA A 117 12.02 15.33 16.07
C ALA A 117 11.91 15.17 14.55
N ARG A 118 13.02 15.38 13.84
CA ARG A 118 13.11 15.27 12.37
C ARG A 118 13.96 14.07 11.97
N THR A 119 13.43 13.27 11.05
CA THR A 119 14.17 12.28 10.27
C THR A 119 14.45 12.85 8.88
N VAL A 120 15.15 12.07 8.05
CA VAL A 120 15.32 12.38 6.61
C VAL A 120 14.01 12.33 5.82
N GLU A 121 12.99 11.64 6.33
CA GLU A 121 11.68 11.46 5.67
C GLU A 121 10.59 12.40 6.21
N GLY A 122 10.86 13.17 7.26
CA GLY A 122 9.91 14.15 7.80
C GLY A 122 9.96 14.28 9.31
N THR A 123 8.89 14.83 9.88
CA THR A 123 8.73 15.02 11.32
C THR A 123 8.05 13.81 11.96
N LEU A 124 8.51 13.45 13.17
CA LEU A 124 7.90 12.35 13.90
C LEU A 124 6.46 12.65 14.30
N TRP A 125 5.66 11.60 14.10
CA TRP A 125 4.20 11.54 14.01
C TRP A 125 3.57 12.39 12.92
N GLY A 126 3.91 13.66 12.76
CA GLY A 126 3.29 14.53 11.74
C GLY A 126 3.36 13.96 10.31
N ASP A 127 4.52 13.44 9.92
CA ASP A 127 4.74 12.86 8.59
C ASP A 127 4.80 11.32 8.58
N VAL A 128 4.68 10.68 9.77
CA VAL A 128 4.85 9.23 10.01
C VAL A 128 6.02 8.62 9.20
N PRO A 129 7.26 9.04 9.48
CA PRO A 129 8.42 8.67 8.67
C PRO A 129 8.63 7.15 8.64
N PHE A 130 9.22 6.67 7.55
CA PHE A 130 9.48 5.28 7.21
C PHE A 130 8.25 4.43 6.89
N LEU A 131 7.02 4.91 7.12
CA LEU A 131 5.81 4.14 6.85
C LEU A 131 5.73 3.71 5.37
N VAL A 132 5.84 4.66 4.44
CA VAL A 132 5.76 4.37 3.00
C VAL A 132 6.94 3.51 2.55
N THR A 133 8.16 3.87 2.98
CA THR A 133 9.38 3.15 2.65
C THR A 133 9.33 1.69 3.10
N ASP A 134 8.92 1.43 4.34
CA ASP A 134 8.82 0.09 4.89
C ASP A 134 7.71 -0.70 4.21
N MET A 135 6.51 -0.14 4.03
CA MET A 135 5.39 -0.84 3.41
C MET A 135 5.68 -1.19 1.93
N ALA A 136 6.28 -0.26 1.18
CA ALA A 136 6.72 -0.53 -0.19
C ALA A 136 7.83 -1.58 -0.24
N GLY A 137 8.75 -1.55 0.73
CA GLY A 137 9.80 -2.56 0.89
C GLY A 137 9.21 -3.95 1.18
N PHE A 138 8.31 -4.05 2.16
CA PHE A 138 7.64 -5.30 2.51
C PHE A 138 6.81 -5.86 1.35
N TRP A 139 6.08 -5.01 0.65
CA TRP A 139 5.36 -5.42 -0.57
C TRP A 139 6.32 -5.95 -1.63
N SER A 140 7.37 -5.21 -1.95
CA SER A 140 8.30 -5.58 -3.02
C SER A 140 9.07 -6.88 -2.71
N MET A 141 9.41 -7.11 -1.43
CA MET A 141 10.15 -8.31 -1.01
C MET A 141 9.26 -9.54 -0.80
N SER A 142 8.00 -9.35 -0.39
CA SER A 142 7.16 -10.46 0.07
C SER A 142 5.95 -10.73 -0.82
N CYS A 143 5.49 -9.80 -1.65
CA CYS A 143 4.24 -9.96 -2.43
C CYS A 143 4.20 -11.30 -3.18
N ALA A 144 5.31 -11.71 -3.80
CA ALA A 144 5.38 -12.97 -4.51
C ALA A 144 5.27 -14.21 -3.62
N SER A 145 5.83 -14.17 -2.40
CA SER A 145 5.86 -15.31 -1.49
C SER A 145 4.61 -15.46 -0.64
N LEU A 146 3.75 -14.43 -0.57
CA LEU A 146 2.47 -14.49 0.13
C LEU A 146 1.49 -15.42 -0.59
N SER A 147 0.71 -16.15 0.20
CA SER A 147 -0.54 -16.76 -0.27
C SER A 147 -1.51 -15.71 -0.81
N GLY A 148 -2.44 -16.11 -1.66
CA GLY A 148 -3.46 -15.24 -2.25
C GLY A 148 -4.24 -14.48 -1.18
N THR A 149 -4.63 -15.15 -0.10
CA THR A 149 -5.31 -14.53 1.04
C THR A 149 -4.46 -13.48 1.74
N HIS A 150 -3.22 -13.80 2.10
CA HIS A 150 -2.35 -12.82 2.78
C HIS A 150 -2.00 -11.63 1.90
N ARG A 151 -1.85 -11.87 0.59
CA ARG A 151 -1.61 -10.82 -0.39
C ARG A 151 -2.81 -9.90 -0.56
N LEU A 152 -4.01 -10.46 -0.66
CA LEU A 152 -5.25 -9.69 -0.74
C LEU A 152 -5.49 -8.86 0.52
N ASN A 153 -5.29 -9.45 1.71
CA ASN A 153 -5.40 -8.73 2.98
C ASN A 153 -4.43 -7.55 3.02
N LEU A 154 -3.15 -7.81 2.73
CA LEU A 154 -2.14 -6.76 2.73
C LEU A 154 -2.42 -5.68 1.68
N ALA A 155 -2.81 -6.05 0.46
CA ALA A 155 -3.17 -5.10 -0.58
C ALA A 155 -4.35 -4.21 -0.16
N SER A 156 -5.38 -4.81 0.43
CA SER A 156 -6.54 -4.08 0.95
C SER A 156 -6.14 -3.14 2.09
N PHE A 157 -5.24 -3.55 2.98
CA PHE A 157 -4.76 -2.71 4.08
C PHE A 157 -4.04 -1.47 3.55
N LEU A 158 -3.12 -1.69 2.61
CA LEU A 158 -2.34 -0.61 1.99
C LEU A 158 -3.21 0.31 1.16
N ALA A 159 -4.22 -0.22 0.47
CA ALA A 159 -5.19 0.57 -0.28
C ALA A 159 -6.08 1.43 0.64
N LYS A 160 -6.55 0.87 1.77
CA LYS A 160 -7.29 1.61 2.81
C LYS A 160 -6.44 2.72 3.44
N LEU A 161 -5.15 2.47 3.68
CA LEU A 161 -4.23 3.54 4.10
C LEU A 161 -4.08 4.61 3.02
N ALA A 162 -3.85 4.20 1.77
CA ALA A 162 -3.70 5.12 0.64
C ALA A 162 -4.94 5.98 0.40
N SER A 163 -6.14 5.47 0.67
CA SER A 163 -7.40 6.22 0.54
C SER A 163 -7.45 7.43 1.48
N THR A 164 -6.74 7.36 2.61
CA THR A 164 -6.69 8.42 3.63
C THR A 164 -5.66 9.51 3.35
N ARG A 165 -4.82 9.34 2.31
CA ARG A 165 -3.70 10.24 1.94
C ARG A 165 -2.67 10.44 3.04
N ILE A 166 -2.51 9.41 3.88
CA ILE A 166 -1.44 9.37 4.86
C ILE A 166 -0.08 9.38 4.17
N SER A 167 0.86 10.18 4.71
CA SER A 167 2.15 10.45 4.06
C SER A 167 1.99 10.97 2.63
N LYS A 168 1.00 11.85 2.40
CA LYS A 168 0.63 12.38 1.08
C LYS A 168 0.15 11.23 0.18
N ASP A 169 0.65 11.16 -1.05
CA ASP A 169 0.26 10.15 -2.04
C ASP A 169 1.31 9.04 -2.19
N GLY A 170 2.34 9.01 -1.33
CA GLY A 170 3.46 8.07 -1.42
C GLY A 170 3.04 6.59 -1.35
N MET A 171 2.00 6.27 -0.58
CA MET A 171 1.48 4.89 -0.49
C MET A 171 0.97 4.37 -1.85
N CYS A 172 0.48 5.25 -2.73
CA CYS A 172 -0.03 4.88 -4.05
C CYS A 172 1.06 4.33 -5.00
N GLN A 173 2.35 4.49 -4.68
CA GLN A 173 3.43 3.84 -5.43
C GLN A 173 3.29 2.31 -5.44
N ILE A 174 2.75 1.73 -4.37
CA ILE A 174 2.52 0.29 -4.27
C ILE A 174 1.47 -0.16 -5.29
N ALA A 175 0.43 0.66 -5.51
CA ALA A 175 -0.56 0.43 -6.56
C ALA A 175 0.09 0.39 -7.95
N LEU A 176 1.01 1.30 -8.26
CA LEU A 176 1.74 1.28 -9.54
C LEU A 176 2.57 -0.01 -9.71
N ILE A 177 3.25 -0.48 -8.66
CA ILE A 177 4.00 -1.74 -8.71
C ILE A 177 3.07 -2.89 -9.04
N LEU A 178 1.92 -2.96 -8.35
CA LEU A 178 0.93 -4.01 -8.55
C LEU A 178 0.27 -3.91 -9.93
N PHE A 179 -0.23 -2.75 -10.34
CA PHE A 179 -0.90 -2.57 -11.62
C PHE A 179 0.03 -2.80 -12.80
N ARG A 180 1.29 -2.38 -12.69
CA ARG A 180 2.32 -2.73 -13.67
C ARG A 180 2.45 -4.24 -13.80
N ALA A 181 2.57 -4.95 -12.67
CA ALA A 181 2.65 -6.40 -12.69
C ALA A 181 1.37 -7.04 -13.28
N THR A 182 0.18 -6.65 -12.82
CA THR A 182 -1.09 -7.27 -13.22
C THR A 182 -1.52 -6.93 -14.64
N PHE A 183 -1.41 -5.66 -15.05
CA PHE A 183 -2.05 -5.16 -16.27
C PHE A 183 -1.07 -4.88 -17.42
N GLU A 184 0.21 -4.65 -17.14
CA GLU A 184 1.15 -4.10 -18.13
C GLU A 184 2.29 -5.06 -18.52
N GLU A 185 2.34 -6.23 -17.91
CA GLU A 185 3.29 -7.30 -18.23
C GLU A 185 2.50 -8.49 -18.79
N GLU A 186 3.09 -9.22 -19.72
CA GLU A 186 2.48 -10.43 -20.29
C GLU A 186 2.38 -11.51 -19.22
N ARG A 187 1.15 -11.99 -18.96
CA ARG A 187 0.84 -13.02 -17.98
C ARG A 187 -0.31 -13.88 -18.47
N GLU A 188 -0.23 -15.16 -18.11
CA GLU A 188 -1.34 -16.09 -18.30
C GLU A 188 -2.47 -15.76 -17.32
N LEU A 189 -3.70 -16.15 -17.66
CA LEU A 189 -4.87 -15.90 -16.82
C LEU A 189 -4.80 -16.64 -15.47
N GLY A 190 -4.30 -17.88 -15.49
CA GLY A 190 -4.31 -18.76 -14.32
C GLY A 190 -5.69 -19.32 -13.99
N THR A 191 -5.79 -19.98 -12.84
CA THR A 191 -7.04 -20.52 -12.29
C THR A 191 -7.15 -20.21 -10.80
N THR A 192 -8.38 -20.03 -10.32
CA THR A 192 -8.66 -19.85 -8.88
C THR A 192 -8.88 -21.15 -8.12
N ASP A 193 -8.91 -22.29 -8.82
CA ASP A 193 -9.21 -23.59 -8.22
C ASP A 193 -8.03 -24.19 -7.43
N GLU A 194 -6.80 -23.77 -7.74
CA GLU A 194 -5.61 -24.27 -7.06
C GLU A 194 -5.34 -23.51 -5.75
N PRO A 195 -5.06 -24.21 -4.64
CA PRO A 195 -4.78 -23.55 -3.37
C PRO A 195 -3.44 -22.81 -3.44
N ASP A 196 -3.51 -21.49 -3.27
CA ASP A 196 -2.31 -20.66 -3.23
C ASP A 196 -1.71 -20.59 -1.81
N HIS A 197 -0.62 -21.33 -1.59
CA HIS A 197 0.11 -21.35 -0.33
C HIS A 197 1.32 -20.40 -0.33
N GLU A 198 1.79 -20.03 0.86
CA GLU A 198 3.05 -19.27 0.96
C GLU A 198 4.22 -20.07 0.40
N ASP A 199 5.06 -19.41 -0.40
CA ASP A 199 6.25 -19.99 -1.00
C ASP A 199 7.39 -18.97 -1.02
N ALA A 200 8.37 -19.17 -0.13
CA ALA A 200 9.53 -18.30 0.02
C ALA A 200 10.43 -18.25 -1.24
N GLN A 201 10.32 -19.21 -2.16
CA GLN A 201 11.10 -19.25 -3.40
C GLN A 201 10.34 -18.65 -4.59
N ARG A 202 9.07 -18.27 -4.42
CA ARG A 202 8.24 -17.74 -5.51
C ARG A 202 8.71 -16.36 -5.95
N ASN A 203 8.73 -16.14 -7.25
CA ASN A 203 9.11 -14.87 -7.88
C ASN A 203 7.84 -14.15 -8.40
N ILE A 204 7.85 -12.82 -8.40
CA ILE A 204 6.75 -12.03 -8.98
C ILE A 204 6.47 -12.39 -10.45
N LYS A 205 7.49 -12.85 -11.20
CA LYS A 205 7.33 -13.27 -12.60
C LYS A 205 6.60 -14.60 -12.78
N SER A 206 6.53 -15.44 -11.74
CA SER A 206 5.84 -16.74 -11.81
C SER A 206 4.37 -16.66 -11.40
N LEU A 207 3.86 -15.46 -11.15
CA LEU A 207 2.46 -15.24 -10.81
C LEU A 207 1.65 -15.00 -12.08
N ASP A 208 0.48 -15.59 -12.15
CA ASP A 208 -0.51 -15.32 -13.19
C ASP A 208 -1.48 -14.18 -12.77
N ILE A 209 -2.48 -13.92 -13.60
CA ILE A 209 -3.53 -12.93 -13.31
C ILE A 209 -4.38 -13.37 -12.10
N ALA A 210 -4.72 -14.65 -11.95
CA ALA A 210 -5.50 -15.16 -10.81
C ALA A 210 -4.85 -14.83 -9.46
N HIS A 211 -3.52 -14.89 -9.37
CA HIS A 211 -2.77 -14.53 -8.17
C HIS A 211 -2.75 -13.01 -7.85
N LEU A 212 -2.91 -12.14 -8.85
CA LEU A 212 -2.67 -10.70 -8.74
C LEU A 212 -3.93 -9.84 -8.83
N LEU A 213 -4.92 -10.28 -9.61
CA LEU A 213 -6.14 -9.54 -9.89
C LEU A 213 -6.93 -9.18 -8.62
N PRO A 214 -7.16 -10.09 -7.65
CA PRO A 214 -7.92 -9.74 -6.45
C PRO A 214 -7.29 -8.57 -5.69
N SER A 215 -5.95 -8.57 -5.59
CA SER A 215 -5.22 -7.48 -4.95
C SER A 215 -5.35 -6.18 -5.74
N ALA A 216 -5.28 -6.21 -7.07
CA ALA A 216 -5.43 -5.02 -7.90
C ALA A 216 -6.84 -4.42 -7.80
N CYS A 217 -7.87 -5.27 -7.79
CA CYS A 217 -9.26 -4.86 -7.60
C CYS A 217 -9.49 -4.24 -6.21
N ALA A 218 -8.82 -4.74 -5.15
CA ALA A 218 -8.87 -4.11 -3.83
C ALA A 218 -8.35 -2.66 -3.84
N TRP A 219 -7.29 -2.36 -4.61
CA TRP A 219 -6.81 -0.99 -4.78
C TRP A 219 -7.80 -0.08 -5.51
N ILE A 220 -8.44 -0.60 -6.57
CA ILE A 220 -9.48 0.14 -7.30
C ILE A 220 -10.67 0.45 -6.38
N LYS A 221 -11.09 -0.53 -5.57
CA LYS A 221 -12.21 -0.40 -4.64
C LYS A 221 -11.93 0.60 -3.52
N GLU A 222 -10.82 0.43 -2.80
CA GLU A 222 -10.56 1.19 -1.58
C GLU A 222 -9.93 2.56 -1.86
N ALA A 223 -9.07 2.67 -2.88
CA ALA A 223 -8.31 3.89 -3.19
C ALA A 223 -8.66 4.53 -4.54
N GLY A 224 -9.68 4.03 -5.26
CA GLY A 224 -10.00 4.43 -6.64
C GLY A 224 -10.11 5.95 -6.86
N HIS A 225 -10.77 6.67 -5.96
CA HIS A 225 -10.86 8.13 -6.06
C HIS A 225 -9.50 8.84 -5.98
N ASN A 226 -8.56 8.35 -5.17
CA ASN A 226 -7.22 8.91 -5.09
C ASN A 226 -6.40 8.56 -6.34
N LEU A 227 -6.50 7.32 -6.85
CA LEU A 227 -5.82 6.92 -8.08
C LEU A 227 -6.28 7.74 -9.30
N ILE A 228 -7.57 8.09 -9.37
CA ILE A 228 -8.11 9.01 -10.39
C ILE A 228 -7.47 10.38 -10.26
N GLN A 229 -7.46 10.97 -9.06
CA GLN A 229 -6.86 12.29 -8.84
C GLN A 229 -5.37 12.34 -9.19
N LEU A 230 -4.63 11.28 -8.88
CA LEU A 230 -3.23 11.17 -9.26
C LEU A 230 -3.05 11.06 -10.77
N SER A 231 -3.95 10.36 -11.45
CA SER A 231 -3.97 10.26 -12.90
C SER A 231 -4.30 11.60 -13.56
N GLU A 232 -5.24 12.37 -13.01
CA GLU A 232 -5.63 13.71 -13.52
C GLU A 232 -4.45 14.68 -13.56
N VAL A 233 -3.57 14.63 -12.55
CA VAL A 233 -2.41 15.53 -12.45
C VAL A 233 -1.11 14.93 -13.00
N SER A 234 -1.18 13.75 -13.62
CA SER A 234 -0.02 13.00 -14.11
C SER A 234 1.08 12.80 -13.05
N TRP A 235 0.69 12.36 -11.84
CA TRP A 235 1.59 12.28 -10.70
C TRP A 235 2.72 11.26 -10.89
N ASP A 236 3.95 11.68 -10.61
CA ASP A 236 5.18 10.88 -10.77
C ASP A 236 6.24 11.22 -9.71
N ASP A 237 5.93 11.02 -8.42
CA ASP A 237 6.93 11.13 -7.33
C ASP A 237 7.54 9.77 -6.95
N GLY A 238 7.38 8.75 -7.79
CA GLY A 238 7.88 7.40 -7.57
C GLY A 238 9.34 7.19 -7.96
N PRO A 239 10.00 6.10 -7.50
CA PRO A 239 11.25 5.65 -8.09
C PRO A 239 11.08 5.41 -9.59
N ARG A 240 12.07 5.81 -10.40
CA ARG A 240 12.01 5.74 -11.87
C ARG A 240 11.59 4.37 -12.42
N THR A 241 11.96 3.29 -11.73
CA THR A 241 11.64 1.91 -12.09
C THR A 241 10.15 1.59 -11.94
N THR A 242 9.48 2.16 -10.95
CA THR A 242 8.06 1.97 -10.66
C THR A 242 7.20 2.87 -11.54
N SER A 243 7.69 4.09 -11.80
CA SER A 243 7.00 5.07 -12.64
C SER A 243 6.97 4.69 -14.12
N GLN A 244 7.90 3.86 -14.57
CA GLN A 244 7.90 3.35 -15.93
C GLN A 244 6.79 2.30 -16.14
N GLY A 245 6.20 2.32 -17.34
CA GLY A 245 5.28 1.28 -17.78
C GLY A 245 5.89 -0.14 -17.81
N GLY A 246 5.05 -1.15 -17.71
CA GLY A 246 5.35 -2.52 -18.14
C GLY A 246 5.49 -2.61 -19.68
N SER A 247 6.06 -3.71 -20.16
CA SER A 247 6.39 -3.87 -21.59
C SER A 247 5.16 -3.70 -22.49
N MET A 248 4.05 -4.38 -22.18
CA MET A 248 2.83 -4.33 -23.00
C MET A 248 2.24 -2.92 -23.04
N PHE A 249 2.29 -2.18 -21.93
CA PHE A 249 1.81 -0.80 -21.90
C PHE A 249 2.68 0.09 -22.77
N VAL A 250 4.00 0.06 -22.57
CA VAL A 250 4.95 0.93 -23.30
C VAL A 250 4.87 0.72 -24.82
N GLU A 251 4.60 -0.52 -25.25
CA GLU A 251 4.47 -0.87 -26.67
C GLU A 251 3.11 -0.48 -27.27
N SER A 252 2.09 -0.29 -26.43
CA SER A 252 0.73 0.09 -26.85
C SER A 252 0.62 1.55 -27.33
N GLU A 253 -0.43 1.85 -28.10
CA GLU A 253 -0.72 3.23 -28.53
C GLU A 253 -1.03 4.17 -27.36
N LEU A 254 -1.65 3.66 -26.29
CA LEU A 254 -1.90 4.44 -25.07
C LEU A 254 -0.58 4.77 -24.35
N GLY A 255 0.34 3.80 -24.24
CA GLY A 255 1.63 4.01 -23.60
C GLY A 255 2.54 4.97 -24.35
N LYS A 256 2.54 4.95 -25.69
CA LYS A 256 3.30 5.91 -26.50
C LYS A 256 2.90 7.38 -26.27
N ARG A 257 1.65 7.62 -25.85
CA ARG A 257 1.10 8.95 -25.56
C ARG A 257 1.20 9.32 -24.07
N SER A 258 1.50 8.35 -23.22
CA SER A 258 1.40 8.53 -21.78
C SER A 258 2.66 9.14 -21.16
N PRO A 259 2.50 10.14 -20.28
CA PRO A 259 3.49 10.41 -19.24
C PRO A 259 3.77 9.19 -18.36
N LYS A 260 4.85 9.26 -17.57
CA LYS A 260 5.17 8.28 -16.53
C LYS A 260 4.26 8.44 -15.31
N GLY A 261 4.33 7.46 -14.40
CA GLY A 261 3.58 7.49 -13.14
C GLY A 261 2.10 7.19 -13.35
N PHE A 262 1.23 7.82 -12.56
CA PHE A 262 -0.22 7.81 -12.82
C PHE A 262 -0.51 8.81 -13.93
N ALA A 263 -1.27 8.41 -14.94
CA ALA A 263 -1.63 9.30 -16.05
C ALA A 263 -2.97 8.86 -16.66
N PRO A 264 -3.71 9.75 -17.33
CA PRO A 264 -5.03 9.41 -17.87
C PRO A 264 -4.96 8.30 -18.92
N TRP A 265 -3.92 8.31 -19.76
CA TRP A 265 -3.66 7.28 -20.76
C TRP A 265 -3.39 5.90 -20.15
N ARG A 266 -2.64 5.88 -19.05
CA ARG A 266 -2.31 4.66 -18.30
C ARG A 266 -3.55 4.09 -17.59
N TRP A 267 -4.39 4.97 -17.04
CA TRP A 267 -5.69 4.58 -16.49
C TRP A 267 -6.60 3.92 -17.53
N MET A 268 -6.73 4.52 -18.72
CA MET A 268 -7.50 3.93 -19.82
C MET A 268 -6.91 2.57 -20.24
N TYR A 269 -5.59 2.42 -20.23
CA TYR A 269 -4.96 1.14 -20.53
C TYR A 269 -5.32 0.06 -19.50
N TRP A 270 -5.30 0.38 -18.20
CA TRP A 270 -5.74 -0.55 -17.15
C TRP A 270 -7.20 -0.94 -17.31
N LEU A 271 -8.08 0.02 -17.61
CA LEU A 271 -9.50 -0.24 -17.86
C LEU A 271 -9.69 -1.18 -19.06
N LYS A 272 -8.98 -0.92 -20.17
CA LYS A 272 -8.98 -1.81 -21.32
C LYS A 272 -8.50 -3.22 -20.96
N ARG A 273 -7.38 -3.33 -20.24
CA ARG A 273 -6.84 -4.64 -19.86
C ARG A 273 -7.79 -5.41 -18.94
N LEU A 274 -8.53 -4.73 -18.06
CA LEU A 274 -9.56 -5.38 -17.24
C LEU A 274 -10.70 -5.96 -18.07
N HIS A 275 -11.13 -5.26 -19.12
CA HIS A 275 -12.11 -5.81 -20.06
C HIS A 275 -11.58 -7.08 -20.75
N GLU A 276 -10.33 -7.05 -21.24
CA GLU A 276 -9.68 -8.23 -21.84
C GLU A 276 -9.60 -9.39 -20.84
N ILE A 277 -9.18 -9.15 -19.60
CA ILE A 277 -9.12 -10.17 -18.54
C ILE A 277 -10.52 -10.76 -18.24
N ARG A 278 -11.55 -9.92 -18.18
CA ARG A 278 -12.93 -10.38 -17.98
C ARG A 278 -13.39 -11.29 -19.11
N ASP A 279 -13.10 -10.89 -20.35
CA ASP A 279 -13.48 -11.65 -21.54
C ASP A 279 -12.71 -12.99 -21.58
N GLU A 280 -11.40 -12.99 -21.30
CA GLU A 280 -10.56 -14.20 -21.14
C GLU A 280 -11.11 -15.13 -20.03
N ALA A 281 -11.47 -14.58 -18.87
CA ALA A 281 -12.04 -15.34 -17.75
C ALA A 281 -13.39 -15.98 -18.08
N LYS A 282 -14.24 -15.26 -18.81
CA LYS A 282 -15.52 -15.77 -19.28
C LYS A 282 -15.35 -16.93 -20.25
N GLU A 283 -14.39 -16.83 -21.17
CA GLU A 283 -14.05 -17.91 -22.11
C GLU A 283 -13.49 -19.14 -21.38
N ALA A 284 -12.61 -18.92 -20.40
CA ALA A 284 -12.02 -19.96 -19.55
C ALA A 284 -13.00 -20.53 -18.51
N LYS A 285 -14.16 -19.89 -18.29
CA LYS A 285 -15.16 -20.21 -17.25
C LYS A 285 -14.66 -20.00 -15.81
N GLU A 286 -13.67 -19.11 -15.63
CA GLU A 286 -13.15 -18.67 -14.34
C GLU A 286 -14.07 -17.58 -13.75
N LYS A 287 -15.22 -17.99 -13.20
CA LYS A 287 -16.27 -17.07 -12.75
C LYS A 287 -15.79 -16.03 -11.74
N GLN A 288 -14.92 -16.43 -10.81
CA GLN A 288 -14.45 -15.52 -9.78
C GLN A 288 -13.58 -14.40 -10.37
N LEU A 289 -12.76 -14.69 -11.38
CA LEU A 289 -11.96 -13.69 -12.08
C LEU A 289 -12.83 -12.77 -12.94
N GLU A 290 -13.86 -13.34 -13.59
CA GLU A 290 -14.86 -12.55 -14.33
C GLU A 290 -15.55 -11.53 -13.41
N GLU A 291 -15.99 -11.96 -12.22
CA GLU A 291 -16.62 -11.09 -11.21
C GLU A 291 -15.66 -10.00 -10.71
N TYR A 292 -14.41 -10.36 -10.34
CA TYR A 292 -13.42 -9.37 -9.91
C TYR A 292 -13.15 -8.30 -10.97
N ALA A 293 -13.03 -8.70 -12.24
CA ALA A 293 -12.78 -7.77 -13.32
C ALA A 293 -14.01 -6.89 -13.61
N ALA A 294 -15.22 -7.47 -13.60
CA ALA A 294 -16.47 -6.74 -13.81
C ALA A 294 -16.70 -5.66 -12.73
N ASP A 295 -16.56 -6.02 -11.46
CA ASP A 295 -16.71 -5.06 -10.35
C ASP A 295 -15.69 -3.92 -10.43
N ALA A 296 -14.44 -4.24 -10.78
CA ALA A 296 -13.40 -3.24 -10.94
C ALA A 296 -13.68 -2.28 -12.11
N ILE A 297 -14.16 -2.80 -13.24
CA ILE A 297 -14.59 -1.99 -14.40
C ILE A 297 -15.70 -1.02 -13.98
N ASP A 298 -16.75 -1.53 -13.32
CA ASP A 298 -17.89 -0.71 -12.89
C ASP A 298 -17.45 0.39 -11.93
N LEU A 299 -16.56 0.09 -10.99
CA LEU A 299 -15.97 1.08 -10.07
C LEU A 299 -15.12 2.11 -10.82
N MET A 300 -14.25 1.70 -11.75
CA MET A 300 -13.42 2.62 -12.51
C MET A 300 -14.25 3.58 -13.36
N VAL A 301 -15.29 3.07 -14.04
CA VAL A 301 -16.15 3.87 -14.90
C VAL A 301 -17.05 4.81 -14.08
N SER A 302 -17.70 4.29 -13.04
CA SER A 302 -18.58 5.10 -12.18
C SER A 302 -17.82 6.23 -11.49
N ASN A 303 -16.66 5.96 -10.90
CA ASN A 303 -15.87 6.96 -10.19
C ASN A 303 -15.34 8.06 -11.12
N VAL A 304 -14.95 7.71 -12.35
CA VAL A 304 -14.48 8.66 -13.36
C VAL A 304 -15.61 9.58 -13.83
N ARG A 305 -16.82 9.03 -14.00
CA ARG A 305 -18.05 9.77 -14.37
C ARG A 305 -18.53 10.68 -13.26
N GLU A 306 -18.67 10.17 -12.04
CA GLU A 306 -19.13 10.94 -10.89
C GLU A 306 -18.25 12.19 -10.66
N ARG A 307 -16.95 12.06 -10.89
CA ARG A 307 -15.99 13.15 -10.73
C ARG A 307 -15.90 14.11 -11.91
N ASN A 308 -16.50 13.78 -13.06
CA ASN A 308 -16.24 14.47 -14.33
C ASN A 308 -14.72 14.62 -14.59
N SER A 309 -14.01 13.49 -14.47
CA SER A 309 -12.55 13.45 -14.42
C SER A 309 -11.88 13.98 -15.69
N GLU A 310 -10.64 14.47 -15.56
CA GLU A 310 -9.77 14.79 -16.71
C GLU A 310 -9.56 13.58 -17.63
N ILE A 311 -9.68 12.37 -17.11
CA ILE A 311 -9.63 11.13 -17.89
C ILE A 311 -10.70 11.12 -19.00
N LEU A 312 -11.93 11.56 -18.71
CA LEU A 312 -12.99 11.66 -19.71
C LEU A 312 -12.67 12.71 -20.77
N LYS A 313 -12.07 13.84 -20.37
CA LYS A 313 -11.70 14.90 -21.30
C LYS A 313 -10.61 14.44 -22.26
N VAL A 314 -9.60 13.72 -21.73
CA VAL A 314 -8.54 13.11 -22.54
C VAL A 314 -9.13 12.07 -23.50
N TYR A 315 -10.02 11.20 -23.01
CA TYR A 315 -10.74 10.22 -23.85
C TYR A 315 -11.51 10.90 -24.99
N ASN A 316 -12.32 11.92 -24.67
CA ASN A 316 -13.14 12.63 -25.65
C ASN A 316 -12.31 13.43 -26.67
N ALA A 317 -11.15 13.96 -26.26
CA ALA A 317 -10.23 14.63 -27.17
C ALA A 317 -9.50 13.65 -28.11
N ALA A 318 -9.24 12.43 -27.63
CA ALA A 318 -8.57 11.36 -28.37
C ALA A 318 -9.55 10.56 -29.24
N GLY A 319 -10.28 11.22 -30.14
CA GLY A 319 -11.42 10.65 -30.88
C GLY A 319 -11.18 9.33 -31.63
N ASP A 320 -9.93 8.86 -31.75
CA ASP A 320 -9.61 7.50 -32.20
C ASP A 320 -9.96 6.41 -31.17
N LEU A 321 -9.87 6.71 -29.86
CA LEU A 321 -10.22 5.81 -28.76
C LEU A 321 -11.72 5.50 -28.67
N GLN A 322 -12.59 6.35 -29.25
CA GLN A 322 -14.03 6.10 -29.28
C GLN A 322 -14.42 4.87 -30.11
N LYS A 323 -13.50 4.37 -30.94
CA LYS A 323 -13.68 3.14 -31.74
C LYS A 323 -13.23 1.89 -30.98
N ASP A 324 -12.54 2.05 -29.86
CA ASP A 324 -12.11 0.92 -29.04
C ASP A 324 -13.31 0.43 -28.22
N GLU A 325 -13.73 -0.81 -28.46
CA GLU A 325 -14.91 -1.41 -27.84
C GLU A 325 -14.79 -1.43 -26.30
N HIS A 326 -13.59 -1.69 -25.78
CA HIS A 326 -13.31 -1.76 -24.35
C HIS A 326 -13.27 -0.39 -23.67
N LEU A 327 -13.11 0.70 -24.43
CA LEU A 327 -13.14 2.07 -23.89
C LEU A 327 -14.43 2.81 -24.19
N SER A 328 -15.33 2.24 -24.99
CA SER A 328 -16.65 2.81 -25.29
C SER A 328 -17.49 3.06 -24.04
N CYS A 329 -17.24 2.33 -22.96
CA CYS A 329 -17.86 2.51 -21.65
C CYS A 329 -17.55 3.87 -21.00
N LEU A 330 -16.54 4.61 -21.46
CA LEU A 330 -16.23 5.98 -21.02
C LEU A 330 -16.99 7.05 -21.81
N GLY A 331 -17.59 6.70 -22.95
CA GLY A 331 -18.41 7.62 -23.73
C GLY A 331 -19.64 8.09 -22.97
N ASP A 332 -20.14 9.26 -23.39
CA ASP A 332 -21.39 9.84 -22.88
C ASP A 332 -22.56 8.90 -23.22
N GLN A 333 -23.38 8.59 -22.20
CA GLN A 333 -24.76 8.15 -22.41
C GLN A 333 -25.67 9.35 -22.59
#